data_AF-A0A6G3SSY5-F1
#
_entry.id   AF-A0A6G3SSY5-F1
#
_cell.length_a   1.000
_cell.length_b   1.000
_cell.length_c   1.000
_cell.angle_alpha   90.00
_cell.angle_beta   90.00
_cell.angle_gamma   90.00
#
_symmetry.space_group_name_H-M   'P 1'
#
loop_
_entity.id
_entity.type
_entity.pdbx_description
1 polymer ?
#
loop_
_entity_poly.entity_id
_entity_poly.type
_entity_poly.pdbx_seq_one_letter_code
_entity_poly.pdbx_strand_id
1 'polypeptide(L)'
;RAAVLATALYGIAGATLSSDAVRAGPPAPPDRAGAAPPRTVQVYNAERDCRGRADRAPRCSLGLAIDPVRPYTAENVVPTRVWHGDVLGTDCQVRDGETIIDEEDRRSTRWFRVRLPSGPEPRTAWLPAVRAKERPALPECS
;
A
#
# COMPACT_ATOMS: atom_id res chain seq x y z
N ARG A 1 -37.18 -35.20 -20.41
CA ARG A 1 -36.63 -35.57 -21.74
C ARG A 1 -35.17 -35.17 -21.74
N ALA A 2 -34.28 -36.15 -21.90
CA ALA A 2 -32.83 -36.04 -21.76
C ALA A 2 -32.16 -35.63 -23.08
N ALA A 3 -30.96 -35.04 -23.01
CA ALA A 3 -29.82 -35.40 -23.85
C ALA A 3 -28.54 -34.69 -23.34
N VAL A 4 -27.67 -35.44 -22.68
CA VAL A 4 -26.23 -35.16 -22.63
C VAL A 4 -25.59 -36.10 -23.64
N LEU A 5 -24.78 -35.59 -24.55
CA LEU A 5 -23.97 -36.42 -25.44
C LEU A 5 -22.53 -35.91 -25.43
N ALA A 6 -21.67 -36.81 -24.93
CA ALA A 6 -20.23 -36.74 -24.94
C ALA A 6 -19.67 -37.12 -26.31
N THR A 7 -18.47 -36.63 -26.62
CA THR A 7 -17.56 -37.29 -27.56
C THR A 7 -16.14 -37.22 -27.03
N ALA A 8 -15.51 -38.39 -27.01
CA ALA A 8 -14.17 -38.68 -26.54
C ALA A 8 -13.22 -38.91 -27.73
N LEU A 9 -11.96 -39.24 -27.37
CA LEU A 9 -10.92 -39.97 -28.15
C LEU A 9 -9.89 -39.09 -28.89
N TYR A 10 -8.58 -39.38 -29.00
CA TYR A 10 -7.68 -40.50 -28.62
C TYR A 10 -6.21 -40.07 -28.86
N GLY A 11 -5.23 -40.65 -28.12
CA GLY A 11 -3.82 -40.90 -28.54
C GLY A 11 -2.88 -39.68 -28.63
N ILE A 12 -1.57 -39.73 -28.42
CA ILE A 12 -0.55 -40.71 -28.89
C ILE A 12 0.65 -40.71 -27.90
N ALA A 13 1.32 -41.85 -27.75
CA ALA A 13 2.59 -42.02 -27.03
C ALA A 13 3.81 -41.60 -27.87
N GLY A 14 4.83 -40.99 -27.26
CA GLY A 14 6.12 -40.72 -27.90
C GLY A 14 7.23 -40.60 -26.86
N ALA A 15 8.25 -41.46 -26.98
CA ALA A 15 9.38 -41.53 -26.08
C ALA A 15 10.65 -40.88 -26.68
N THR A 16 11.53 -40.45 -25.77
CA THR A 16 13.00 -40.39 -25.86
C THR A 16 13.72 -39.09 -26.27
N LEU A 17 14.83 -38.91 -25.52
CA LEU A 17 16.11 -38.24 -25.79
C LEU A 17 16.28 -36.78 -25.34
N SER A 18 17.05 -36.65 -24.24
CA SER A 18 17.80 -35.48 -23.84
C SER A 18 18.78 -35.02 -24.92
N SER A 19 18.96 -33.72 -25.05
CA SER A 19 20.23 -33.13 -25.49
C SER A 19 20.40 -31.78 -24.82
N ASP A 20 21.42 -31.70 -23.98
CA ASP A 20 21.99 -30.48 -23.43
C ASP A 20 22.38 -29.52 -24.56
N ALA A 21 21.67 -28.40 -24.65
CA ALA A 21 22.17 -27.21 -25.30
C ALA A 21 22.41 -26.16 -24.22
N VAL A 22 23.63 -26.15 -23.69
CA VAL A 22 24.19 -25.00 -22.96
C VAL A 22 24.17 -23.82 -23.94
N ARG A 23 23.08 -23.07 -23.93
CA ARG A 23 23.07 -21.73 -24.50
C ARG A 23 23.60 -20.82 -23.40
N ALA A 24 24.90 -20.56 -23.45
CA ALA A 24 25.51 -19.42 -22.78
C ALA A 24 24.84 -18.16 -23.34
N GLY A 25 23.74 -17.75 -22.70
CA GLY A 25 23.18 -16.43 -22.88
C GLY A 25 24.21 -15.40 -22.45
N PRO A 26 24.21 -14.20 -23.05
CA PRO A 26 25.05 -13.11 -22.59
C PRO A 26 24.83 -12.91 -21.08
N PRO A 27 25.89 -12.64 -20.30
CA PRO A 27 25.75 -12.42 -18.87
C PRO A 27 24.69 -11.36 -18.64
N ALA A 28 23.71 -11.71 -17.80
CA ALA A 28 22.71 -10.77 -17.36
C ALA A 28 23.42 -9.52 -16.81
N PRO A 29 22.94 -8.30 -17.12
CA PRO A 29 23.47 -7.11 -16.49
C PRO A 29 23.40 -7.30 -14.96
N PRO A 30 24.41 -6.84 -14.20
CA PRO A 30 24.47 -7.08 -12.77
C PRO A 30 23.16 -6.63 -12.14
N ASP A 31 22.52 -7.56 -11.44
CA ASP A 31 21.37 -7.31 -10.60
C ASP A 31 21.65 -6.04 -9.80
N ARG A 32 20.85 -5.00 -10.03
CA ARG A 32 20.81 -3.87 -9.12
C ARG A 32 20.53 -4.47 -7.75
N ALA A 33 21.54 -4.42 -6.88
CA ALA A 33 21.47 -4.89 -5.51
C ALA A 33 20.09 -4.58 -4.92
N GLY A 34 19.43 -5.63 -4.44
CA GLY A 34 18.00 -5.68 -4.17
C GLY A 34 17.46 -4.43 -3.49
N ALA A 35 16.72 -3.62 -4.25
CA ALA A 35 15.82 -2.65 -3.65
C ALA A 35 14.80 -3.45 -2.84
N ALA A 36 14.77 -3.25 -1.52
CA ALA A 36 13.73 -3.82 -0.68
C ALA A 36 12.36 -3.50 -1.31
N PRO A 37 11.41 -4.45 -1.35
CA PRO A 37 10.11 -4.20 -1.95
C PRO A 37 9.50 -2.94 -1.33
N PRO A 38 8.89 -2.06 -2.14
CA PRO A 38 8.32 -0.81 -1.66
C PRO A 38 7.36 -1.11 -0.51
N ARG A 39 7.60 -0.50 0.65
CA ARG A 39 6.70 -0.65 1.79
C ARG A 39 5.43 0.14 1.50
N THR A 40 4.30 -0.42 1.91
CA THR A 40 2.99 0.19 1.75
C THR A 40 2.23 0.20 3.06
N VAL A 41 1.26 1.10 3.15
CA VAL A 41 0.29 1.16 4.23
C VAL A 41 -1.10 1.34 3.64
N GLN A 42 -2.07 0.54 4.09
CA GLN A 42 -3.48 0.74 3.72
C GLN A 42 -4.14 1.74 4.68
N VAL A 43 -4.78 2.75 4.13
CA VAL A 43 -5.52 3.77 4.88
C VAL A 43 -6.77 3.15 5.53
N TYR A 44 -6.94 3.44 6.81
CA TYR A 44 -8.04 2.96 7.64
C TYR A 44 -8.86 4.13 8.18
N ASN A 45 -10.16 4.15 7.88
CA ASN A 45 -11.08 5.10 8.49
C ASN A 45 -11.79 4.40 9.65
N ALA A 46 -11.74 4.97 10.85
CA ALA A 46 -12.37 4.42 12.03
C ALA A 46 -13.91 4.56 11.96
N GLU A 47 -14.46 5.47 11.15
CA GLU A 47 -15.89 5.55 10.92
C GLU A 47 -16.38 4.38 10.05
N ARG A 48 -17.30 3.57 10.57
CA ARG A 48 -17.76 2.34 9.92
C ARG A 48 -18.49 2.63 8.61
N ASP A 49 -19.31 3.67 8.61
CA ASP A 49 -20.10 4.09 7.45
C ASP A 49 -19.23 4.54 6.28
N CYS A 50 -17.97 4.92 6.54
CA CYS A 50 -17.03 5.33 5.51
C CYS A 50 -16.23 4.15 4.92
N ARG A 51 -16.23 2.97 5.54
CA ARG A 51 -15.42 1.83 5.07
C ARG A 51 -16.04 1.12 3.86
N GLY A 52 -17.37 1.06 3.77
CA GLY A 52 -18.09 0.40 2.66
C GLY A 52 -18.28 1.27 1.41
N ARG A 53 -17.69 2.47 1.39
CA ARG A 53 -18.01 3.53 0.42
C ARG A 53 -16.99 3.57 -0.71
N ALA A 54 -17.43 3.26 -1.92
CA ALA A 54 -16.60 3.37 -3.14
C ALA A 54 -16.70 4.74 -3.82
N ASP A 55 -17.66 5.58 -3.43
CA ASP A 55 -17.96 6.87 -4.05
C ASP A 55 -16.98 8.00 -3.67
N ARG A 56 -15.94 7.69 -2.88
CA ARG A 56 -14.95 8.66 -2.35
C ARG A 56 -15.61 9.95 -1.83
N ALA A 57 -16.71 9.82 -1.10
CA ALA A 57 -17.45 10.95 -0.56
C ALA A 57 -16.51 11.89 0.25
N PRO A 58 -16.55 13.22 0.05
CA PRO A 58 -15.63 14.15 0.70
C PRO A 58 -15.63 14.06 2.23
N ARG A 59 -16.81 13.83 2.83
CA ARG A 59 -16.97 13.64 4.29
C ARG A 59 -16.25 12.41 4.85
N CYS A 60 -15.94 11.43 4.00
CA CYS A 60 -15.23 10.21 4.38
C CYS A 60 -13.73 10.27 4.07
N SER A 61 -13.26 11.43 3.61
CA SER A 61 -11.84 11.64 3.34
C SER A 61 -11.07 11.93 4.63
N LEU A 62 -9.83 11.47 4.68
CA LEU A 62 -8.88 11.72 5.75
C LEU A 62 -7.80 12.70 5.28
N GLY A 63 -7.33 13.52 6.22
CA GLY A 63 -6.19 14.40 6.01
C GLY A 63 -4.88 13.64 6.14
N LEU A 64 -3.83 14.23 5.56
CA LEU A 64 -2.46 13.83 5.77
C LEU A 64 -1.70 15.05 6.30
N ALA A 65 -0.92 14.88 7.36
CA ALA A 65 -0.25 15.99 8.00
C ALA A 65 0.97 16.45 7.18
N ILE A 66 1.31 17.74 7.29
CA ILE A 66 2.55 18.30 6.74
C ILE A 66 3.72 17.95 7.66
N ASP A 67 3.52 18.14 8.97
CA ASP A 67 4.52 17.91 10.00
C ASP A 67 3.94 17.00 11.12
N PRO A 68 4.55 15.84 11.42
CA PRO A 68 4.02 14.87 12.37
C PRO A 68 4.24 15.27 13.83
N VAL A 69 5.06 16.28 14.14
CA VAL A 69 5.29 16.77 15.51
C VAL A 69 4.52 18.04 15.85
N ARG A 70 3.70 18.53 14.91
CA ARG A 70 2.83 19.70 15.10
C ARG A 70 1.38 19.29 15.33
N PRO A 71 0.57 20.13 16.00
CA PRO A 71 -0.85 19.89 16.19
C PRO A 71 -1.57 19.54 14.88
N TYR A 72 -2.40 18.50 14.92
CA TYR A 72 -3.13 18.04 13.75
C TYR A 72 -4.38 18.89 13.51
N THR A 73 -4.17 19.98 12.77
CA THR A 73 -5.11 21.06 12.50
C THR A 73 -5.25 21.28 10.99
N ALA A 74 -6.24 22.06 10.55
CA ALA A 74 -6.46 22.33 9.12
C ALA A 74 -5.28 23.05 8.45
N GLU A 75 -4.48 23.77 9.24
CA GLU A 75 -3.28 24.48 8.78
C GLU A 75 -2.06 23.56 8.63
N ASN A 76 -2.11 22.36 9.23
CA ASN A 76 -1.04 21.36 9.19
C ASN A 76 -1.41 20.15 8.32
N VAL A 77 -2.31 20.29 7.35
CA VAL A 77 -2.66 19.21 6.41
C VAL A 77 -2.41 19.61 4.97
N VAL A 78 -1.92 18.66 4.17
CA VAL A 78 -1.81 18.86 2.72
C VAL A 78 -3.20 18.89 2.08
N PRO A 79 -3.38 19.56 0.92
CA PRO A 79 -4.65 19.57 0.20
C PRO A 79 -5.09 18.17 -0.28
N THR A 80 -4.12 17.29 -0.57
CA THR A 80 -4.39 15.93 -1.03
C THR A 80 -5.12 15.13 0.06
N ARG A 81 -6.25 14.54 -0.33
CA ARG A 81 -7.09 13.72 0.54
C ARG A 81 -6.92 12.24 0.23
N VAL A 82 -7.13 11.41 1.24
CA VAL A 82 -7.13 9.94 1.10
C VAL A 82 -8.40 9.33 1.69
N TRP A 83 -8.74 8.13 1.25
CA TRP A 83 -9.95 7.42 1.65
C TRP A 83 -9.60 6.04 2.20
N HIS A 84 -10.56 5.43 2.90
CA HIS A 84 -10.42 4.06 3.35
C HIS A 84 -10.04 3.12 2.19
N GLY A 85 -9.09 2.24 2.43
CA GLY A 85 -8.63 1.26 1.46
C GLY A 85 -7.55 1.77 0.51
N ASP A 86 -7.32 3.08 0.42
CA ASP A 86 -6.20 3.65 -0.35
C ASP A 86 -4.88 3.02 0.13
N VAL A 87 -4.04 2.63 -0.82
CA VAL A 87 -2.72 2.05 -0.54
C VAL A 87 -1.66 3.09 -0.85
N LEU A 88 -0.91 3.51 0.17
CA LEU A 88 0.11 4.53 0.05
C LEU A 88 1.49 3.92 0.17
N GLY A 89 2.43 4.36 -0.65
CA GLY A 89 3.84 4.00 -0.50
C GLY A 89 4.42 4.71 0.73
N THR A 90 5.22 4.01 1.53
CA THR A 90 5.88 4.55 2.73
C THR A 90 7.33 4.09 2.79
N ASP A 91 8.18 4.85 3.48
CA ASP A 91 9.62 4.58 3.54
C ASP A 91 10.20 4.65 4.96
N CYS A 92 9.72 5.56 5.81
CA CYS A 92 10.14 5.69 7.20
C CYS A 92 8.98 6.12 8.11
N GLN A 93 9.26 6.18 9.41
CA GLN A 93 8.30 6.58 10.44
C GLN A 93 8.89 7.58 11.44
N VAL A 94 8.01 8.18 12.23
CA VAL A 94 8.33 8.88 13.48
C VAL A 94 7.53 8.21 14.60
N ARG A 95 8.17 7.90 15.74
CA ARG A 95 7.50 7.28 16.90
C ARG A 95 6.93 8.26 17.92
N ASP A 96 7.53 9.45 18.00
CA ASP A 96 7.26 10.45 19.03
C ASP A 96 6.65 11.72 18.42
N GLY A 97 5.65 11.54 17.55
CA GLY A 97 4.89 12.64 16.97
C GLY A 97 3.71 13.06 17.85
N GLU A 98 2.93 14.02 17.33
CA GLU A 98 1.68 14.49 17.92
C GLU A 98 0.74 13.30 18.18
N THR A 99 0.08 13.30 19.34
CA THR A 99 -0.83 12.21 19.71
C THR A 99 -2.15 12.37 18.98
N ILE A 100 -2.50 11.38 18.16
CA ILE A 100 -3.82 11.32 17.51
C ILE A 100 -4.71 10.32 18.22
N ILE A 101 -5.94 10.74 18.48
CA ILE A 101 -7.06 9.91 18.94
C ILE A 101 -8.02 9.81 17.76
N ASP A 102 -8.43 8.60 17.39
CA ASP A 102 -9.46 8.41 16.38
C ASP A 102 -10.87 8.33 16.98
N GLU A 103 -11.87 8.17 16.11
CA GLU A 103 -13.28 8.13 16.50
C GLU A 103 -13.66 6.89 17.34
N GLU A 104 -12.74 5.92 17.49
CA GLU A 104 -12.90 4.73 18.34
C GLU A 104 -12.01 4.81 19.61
N ASP A 105 -11.57 6.00 20.00
CA ASP A 105 -10.67 6.27 21.15
C ASP A 105 -9.30 5.59 21.07
N ARG A 106 -8.89 5.11 19.89
CA ARG A 106 -7.55 4.53 19.70
C ARG A 106 -6.53 5.65 19.58
N ARG A 107 -5.42 5.52 20.31
CA ARG A 107 -4.38 6.55 20.42
C ARG A 107 -3.07 6.11 19.77
N SER A 108 -2.34 7.02 19.16
CA SER A 108 -0.96 6.78 18.74
C SER A 108 -0.17 8.07 18.56
N THR A 109 1.12 8.02 18.89
CA THR A 109 2.16 9.02 18.56
C THR A 109 2.97 8.62 17.32
N ARG A 110 2.67 7.46 16.72
CA ARG A 110 3.42 6.94 15.57
C ARG A 110 2.85 7.48 14.26
N TRP A 111 3.73 7.91 13.38
CA TRP A 111 3.39 8.48 12.07
C TRP A 111 4.21 7.82 10.97
N PHE A 112 3.60 7.64 9.80
CA PHE A 112 4.23 7.09 8.61
C PHE A 112 4.42 8.19 7.57
N ARG A 113 5.64 8.35 7.04
CA ARG A 113 5.87 9.20 5.88
C ARG A 113 5.31 8.49 4.66
N VAL A 114 4.35 9.12 3.98
CA VAL A 114 3.66 8.56 2.82
C VAL A 114 3.94 9.37 1.58
N ARG A 115 4.09 8.68 0.45
CA ARG A 115 4.25 9.29 -0.88
C ARG A 115 2.87 9.62 -1.45
N LEU A 116 2.71 10.85 -1.91
CA LEU A 116 1.49 11.30 -2.56
C LEU A 116 1.53 10.89 -4.05
N PRO A 117 0.45 10.28 -4.58
CA PRO A 117 0.44 9.76 -5.95
C PRO A 117 0.50 10.86 -7.01
N SER A 118 0.06 12.07 -6.67
CA SER A 118 0.07 13.26 -7.53
C SER A 118 -0.31 14.49 -6.69
N GLY A 119 -0.08 15.69 -7.22
CA GLY A 119 -0.41 16.96 -6.57
C GLY A 119 0.74 17.97 -6.57
N PRO A 120 0.49 19.18 -6.06
CA PRO A 120 1.55 20.15 -5.79
C PRO A 120 2.50 19.62 -4.70
N GLU A 121 3.71 20.20 -4.60
CA GLU A 121 4.62 19.90 -3.49
C GLU A 121 3.96 20.23 -2.14
N PRO A 122 4.28 19.49 -1.06
CA PRO A 122 5.27 18.41 -1.00
C PRO A 122 4.80 17.07 -1.58
N ARG A 123 5.68 16.29 -2.22
CA ARG A 123 5.40 14.90 -2.68
C ARG A 123 5.20 13.89 -1.54
N THR A 124 5.41 14.29 -0.30
CA THR A 124 5.23 13.44 0.86
C THR A 124 4.41 14.15 1.92
N ALA A 125 3.71 13.36 2.72
CA ALA A 125 2.93 13.82 3.87
C ALA A 125 2.96 12.72 4.94
N TRP A 126 2.22 12.92 6.03
CA TRP A 126 2.25 12.02 7.17
C TRP A 126 0.88 11.43 7.48
N LEU A 127 0.84 10.10 7.58
CA LEU A 127 -0.35 9.33 7.99
C LEU A 127 -0.17 8.88 9.44
N PRO A 128 -1.05 9.26 10.38
CA PRO A 128 -0.98 8.77 11.75
C PRO A 128 -1.33 7.27 11.79
N ALA A 129 -0.63 6.49 12.64
CA ALA A 129 -0.74 5.03 12.66
C ALA A 129 -2.11 4.51 13.14
N VAL A 130 -2.96 5.36 13.74
CA VAL A 130 -4.37 5.05 14.01
C VAL A 130 -5.23 5.00 12.73
N ARG A 131 -4.79 5.67 11.66
CA ARG A 131 -5.41 5.68 10.32
C ARG A 131 -4.76 4.70 9.35
N ALA A 132 -4.00 3.74 9.87
CA ALA A 132 -3.34 2.69 9.11
C ALA A 132 -3.89 1.34 9.54
N LYS A 133 -4.28 0.50 8.57
CA LYS A 133 -4.81 -0.84 8.84
C LYS A 133 -3.72 -1.75 9.37
N GLU A 134 -2.58 -1.78 8.69
CA GLU A 134 -1.36 -2.45 9.13
C GLU A 134 -0.35 -1.43 9.65
N ARG A 135 0.59 -1.90 10.50
CA ARG A 135 1.65 -1.06 11.08
C ARG A 135 3.02 -1.65 10.74
N PRO A 136 3.47 -1.57 9.47
CA PRO A 136 4.70 -2.21 9.02
C PRO A 136 5.89 -1.72 9.85
N ALA A 137 6.86 -2.59 10.15
CA ALA A 137 8.12 -2.14 10.75
C ALA A 137 8.89 -1.30 9.73
N LEU A 138 9.17 -0.05 10.09
CA LEU A 138 9.87 0.93 9.25
C LEU A 138 11.05 1.51 10.03
N PRO A 139 12.14 1.92 9.35
CA PRO A 139 13.19 2.69 9.98
C PRO A 139 12.66 4.06 10.45
N GLU A 140 13.30 4.66 11.44
CA GLU A 140 13.05 6.07 11.78
C GLU A 140 13.49 6.97 10.62
N CYS A 141 12.80 8.08 10.42
CA CYS A 141 13.20 9.08 9.45
C CYS A 141 14.49 9.80 9.94
N SER A 142 15.45 9.95 9.03
CA SER A 142 16.72 10.67 9.24
C SER A 142 16.56 12.18 9.12
#